data_AF-A0A3D3FHJ6-F1
#
_entry.id   AF-A0A3D3FHJ6-F1
#
_cell.length_a   1.000
_cell.length_b   1.000
_cell.length_c   1.000
_cell.angle_alpha   90.00
_cell.angle_beta   90.00
_cell.angle_gamma   90.00
#
_symmetry.space_group_name_H-M   'P 1'
#
loop_
_entity.id
_entity.type
_entity.pdbx_description
1 polymer ?
#
loop_
_entity_poly.entity_id
_entity_poly.type
_entity_poly.pdbx_seq_one_letter_code
_entity_poly.pdbx_strand_id
1 'polypeptide(L)'
;IRILRYITFFFAVFGPAIFVAITTFHQELIPTTLLLTIANAREGTPFPAFIEALLLLLAFEILREAGLRLPRPIGQAVSIVGALVMGDAAVSAGLVGAPMVITVAITAMSEFVTPECENAIVILRLIFLVLSAVLGGYGIALGTLGLLIHLASLESFGVPYLTGLAPMHKHTLEDFFVRAPLWSMTKRPDTFAHRDKTRRRFFIPPASAEDQSEKQ
;
A
#
# COMPACT_ATOMS: atom_id res chain seq x y z
N ILE A 1 13.95 -3.54 -1.84
CA ILE A 1 12.50 -3.83 -2.01
C ILE A 1 11.75 -3.70 -0.66
N ARG A 2 11.93 -2.58 0.07
CA ARG A 2 11.13 -2.27 1.29
C ARG A 2 10.29 -1.01 1.06
N ILE A 3 10.93 0.04 0.56
CA ILE A 3 10.27 1.28 0.13
C ILE A 3 9.11 1.01 -0.83
N LEU A 4 9.32 0.17 -1.85
CA LEU A 4 8.25 -0.20 -2.78
C LEU A 4 7.06 -0.84 -2.05
N ARG A 5 7.31 -1.73 -1.07
CA ARG A 5 6.25 -2.40 -0.29
C ARG A 5 5.49 -1.40 0.58
N TYR A 6 6.17 -0.40 1.15
CA TYR A 6 5.51 0.67 1.91
C TYR A 6 4.64 1.57 1.01
N ILE A 7 5.14 1.93 -0.18
CA ILE A 7 4.38 2.73 -1.14
C ILE A 7 3.15 1.97 -1.62
N THR A 8 3.30 0.69 -2.00
CA THR A 8 2.17 -0.11 -2.47
C THR A 8 1.18 -0.37 -1.34
N PHE A 9 1.63 -0.64 -0.11
CA PHE A 9 0.73 -0.73 1.04
C PHE A 9 -0.07 0.55 1.25
N PHE A 10 0.56 1.72 1.11
CA PHE A 10 -0.13 3.01 1.20
C PHE A 10 -1.21 3.15 0.13
N PHE A 11 -0.91 2.88 -1.14
CA PHE A 11 -1.91 2.94 -2.22
C PHE A 11 -3.01 1.87 -2.10
N ALA A 12 -2.68 0.69 -1.57
CA ALA A 12 -3.62 -0.39 -1.35
C ALA A 12 -4.66 -0.04 -0.27
N VAL A 13 -4.30 0.73 0.76
CA VAL A 13 -5.23 1.13 1.82
C VAL A 13 -5.91 2.46 1.52
N PHE A 14 -5.12 3.48 1.16
CA PHE A 14 -5.59 4.87 1.07
C PHE A 14 -6.05 5.30 -0.32
N GLY A 15 -5.67 4.59 -1.40
CA GLY A 15 -5.93 5.02 -2.78
C GLY A 15 -7.39 5.42 -3.05
N PRO A 16 -8.37 4.52 -2.81
CA PRO A 16 -9.78 4.83 -3.05
C PRO A 16 -10.32 5.91 -2.10
N ALA A 17 -9.90 5.86 -0.83
CA ALA A 17 -10.33 6.83 0.17
C ALA A 17 -9.87 8.26 -0.20
N ILE A 18 -8.61 8.44 -0.60
CA ILE A 18 -8.06 9.72 -1.04
C ILE A 18 -8.80 10.22 -2.28
N PHE A 19 -9.04 9.36 -3.26
CA PHE A 19 -9.78 9.75 -4.47
C PHE A 19 -11.19 10.26 -4.15
N VAL A 20 -11.95 9.54 -3.32
CA VAL A 20 -13.29 9.95 -2.88
C VAL A 20 -13.24 11.27 -2.09
N ALA A 21 -12.26 11.44 -1.19
CA ALA A 21 -12.13 12.66 -0.38
C ALA A 21 -11.84 13.90 -1.23
N ILE A 22 -10.95 13.78 -2.21
CA ILE A 22 -10.57 14.91 -3.09
C ILE A 22 -11.73 15.26 -4.02
N THR A 23 -12.32 14.26 -4.69
CA THR A 23 -13.37 14.51 -5.68
C THR A 23 -14.69 14.98 -5.06
N THR A 24 -14.98 14.60 -3.82
CA THR A 24 -16.25 14.94 -3.14
C THR A 24 -16.14 16.17 -2.24
N PHE A 25 -15.02 16.36 -1.53
CA PHE A 25 -14.89 17.41 -0.51
C PHE A 25 -13.83 18.48 -0.82
N HIS A 26 -12.78 18.14 -1.59
CA HIS A 26 -11.63 19.05 -1.81
C HIS A 26 -11.30 19.20 -3.30
N GLN A 27 -12.29 19.61 -4.09
CA GLN A 27 -12.14 19.76 -5.55
C GLN A 27 -11.12 20.86 -5.93
N GLU A 28 -10.93 21.85 -5.05
CA GLU A 28 -10.00 22.96 -5.24
C GLU A 28 -8.52 22.54 -5.31
N LEU A 29 -8.19 21.33 -4.84
CA LEU A 29 -6.83 20.79 -4.91
C LEU A 29 -6.46 20.28 -6.31
N ILE A 30 -7.44 20.08 -7.20
CA ILE A 30 -7.23 19.57 -8.54
C ILE A 30 -7.08 20.75 -9.50
N PRO A 31 -6.02 20.77 -10.36
CA PRO A 31 -5.92 21.75 -11.44
C PRO A 31 -7.19 21.75 -12.29
N THR A 32 -7.69 22.94 -12.64
CA THR A 32 -9.00 23.10 -13.31
C THR A 32 -9.13 22.29 -14.60
N THR A 33 -8.04 22.11 -15.35
CA THR A 33 -8.00 21.27 -16.56
C THR A 33 -8.28 19.80 -16.27
N LEU A 34 -7.72 19.25 -15.19
CA LEU A 34 -7.95 17.86 -14.75
C LEU A 34 -9.32 17.70 -14.09
N LEU A 35 -9.80 18.72 -13.40
CA LEU A 35 -11.14 18.71 -12.81
C LEU A 35 -12.20 18.60 -13.91
N LEU A 36 -12.08 19.38 -14.99
CA LEU A 36 -13.01 19.33 -16.12
C LEU A 36 -13.03 17.97 -16.82
N THR A 37 -11.88 17.32 -16.99
CA THR A 37 -11.85 15.97 -17.58
C THR A 37 -12.49 14.93 -16.67
N ILE A 38 -12.30 15.02 -15.35
CA ILE A 38 -12.95 14.16 -14.37
C ILE A 38 -14.46 14.42 -14.32
N ALA A 39 -14.89 15.69 -14.40
CA ALA A 39 -16.30 16.08 -14.42
C ALA A 39 -17.00 15.54 -15.66
N ASN A 40 -16.43 15.72 -16.85
CA ASN A 40 -16.97 15.17 -18.10
C ASN A 40 -17.02 13.63 -18.06
N ALA A 41 -16.03 12.97 -17.46
CA ALA A 41 -16.03 11.52 -17.29
C ALA A 41 -17.08 11.03 -16.26
N ARG A 42 -17.62 11.93 -15.42
CA ARG A 42 -18.68 11.67 -14.45
C ARG A 42 -20.08 12.03 -14.95
N GLU A 43 -20.22 12.87 -15.98
CA GLU A 43 -21.54 13.26 -16.51
C GLU A 43 -22.37 12.06 -16.97
N GLY A 44 -21.71 10.99 -17.42
CA GLY A 44 -22.35 9.73 -17.83
C GLY A 44 -22.65 8.76 -16.69
N THR A 45 -22.22 9.04 -15.45
CA THR A 45 -22.31 8.07 -14.34
C THR A 45 -23.40 8.42 -13.34
N PRO A 46 -24.34 7.51 -13.03
CA PRO A 46 -25.48 7.80 -12.15
C PRO A 46 -25.13 7.73 -10.66
N PHE A 47 -23.94 7.23 -10.30
CA PHE A 47 -23.57 6.95 -8.92
C PHE A 47 -22.60 7.99 -8.33
N PRO A 48 -22.67 8.25 -7.01
CA PRO A 48 -21.66 9.03 -6.32
C PRO A 48 -20.33 8.27 -6.22
N ALA A 49 -19.22 9.01 -6.07
CA ALA A 49 -17.86 8.47 -6.02
C ALA A 49 -17.67 7.31 -5.03
N PHE A 50 -18.31 7.38 -3.87
CA PHE A 50 -18.26 6.32 -2.87
C PHE A 50 -18.88 5.00 -3.38
N ILE A 51 -20.03 5.06 -4.05
CA ILE A 51 -20.73 3.86 -4.56
C ILE A 51 -19.97 3.27 -5.74
N GLU A 52 -19.46 4.12 -6.64
CA GLU A 52 -18.59 3.68 -7.74
C GLU A 52 -17.36 2.92 -7.21
N ALA A 53 -16.68 3.49 -6.20
CA ALA A 53 -15.53 2.86 -5.57
C ALA A 53 -15.90 1.53 -4.91
N LEU A 54 -17.00 1.49 -4.14
CA LEU A 54 -17.43 0.29 -3.43
C LEU A 54 -17.77 -0.86 -4.38
N LEU A 55 -18.54 -0.58 -5.44
CA LEU A 55 -18.93 -1.58 -6.45
C LEU A 55 -17.70 -2.17 -7.14
N LEU A 56 -16.80 -1.30 -7.61
CA LEU A 56 -15.63 -1.74 -8.35
C LEU A 56 -14.62 -2.45 -7.45
N LEU A 57 -14.43 -1.99 -6.21
CA LEU A 57 -13.58 -2.67 -5.22
C LEU A 57 -14.10 -4.07 -4.91
N LEU A 58 -15.39 -4.22 -4.67
CA LEU A 58 -16.00 -5.52 -4.38
C LEU A 58 -15.87 -6.46 -5.59
N ALA A 59 -16.06 -5.94 -6.80
CA ALA A 59 -15.93 -6.74 -8.02
C ALA A 59 -14.48 -7.21 -8.25
N PHE A 60 -13.49 -6.34 -8.04
CA PHE A 60 -12.07 -6.71 -8.13
C PHE A 60 -11.64 -7.68 -7.01
N GLU A 61 -12.19 -7.57 -5.80
CA GLU A 61 -11.89 -8.50 -4.71
C GLU A 61 -12.44 -9.90 -5.02
N ILE A 62 -13.68 -9.99 -5.52
CA ILE A 62 -14.26 -11.27 -5.98
C ILE A 62 -13.41 -11.88 -7.09
N LEU A 63 -13.00 -11.08 -8.07
CA LEU A 63 -12.15 -11.53 -9.17
C LEU A 63 -10.83 -12.11 -8.64
N ARG A 64 -10.20 -11.40 -7.71
CA ARG A 64 -8.92 -11.78 -7.12
C ARG A 64 -9.03 -13.07 -6.30
N GLU A 65 -10.03 -13.16 -5.43
CA GLU A 65 -10.28 -14.35 -4.60
C GLU A 65 -10.61 -15.59 -5.46
N ALA A 66 -11.37 -15.40 -6.55
CA ALA A 66 -11.63 -16.46 -7.53
C ALA A 66 -10.34 -16.88 -8.26
N GLY A 67 -9.52 -15.90 -8.68
CA GLY A 67 -8.25 -16.15 -9.36
C GLY A 67 -7.24 -16.91 -8.51
N LEU A 68 -7.19 -16.65 -7.19
CA LEU A 68 -6.31 -17.33 -6.25
C LEU A 68 -6.74 -18.77 -5.93
N ARG A 69 -8.04 -19.08 -6.05
CA ARG A 69 -8.59 -20.42 -5.79
C ARG A 69 -8.48 -21.39 -6.97
N LEU A 70 -8.23 -20.87 -8.18
CA LEU A 70 -8.10 -21.68 -9.39
C LEU A 70 -6.65 -22.17 -9.60
N PRO A 71 -6.44 -23.27 -10.33
CA PRO A 71 -5.10 -23.72 -10.73
C PRO A 71 -4.35 -22.61 -11.49
N ARG A 72 -3.04 -22.46 -11.24
CA ARG A 72 -2.22 -21.32 -11.70
C ARG A 72 -2.44 -20.88 -13.16
N PRO A 73 -2.52 -21.77 -14.17
CA PRO A 73 -2.72 -21.35 -15.56
C PRO A 73 -4.11 -20.73 -15.79
N ILE A 74 -5.13 -21.23 -15.10
CA ILE A 74 -6.52 -20.79 -15.21
C ILE A 74 -6.73 -19.53 -14.38
N GLY A 75 -6.17 -19.48 -13.16
CA GLY A 75 -6.27 -18.33 -12.26
C GLY A 75 -5.66 -17.05 -12.86
N GLN A 76 -4.50 -17.14 -13.52
CA GLN A 76 -3.92 -16.00 -14.24
C GLN A 76 -4.77 -15.55 -15.42
N ALA A 77 -5.27 -16.49 -16.24
CA ALA A 77 -6.12 -16.14 -17.38
C ALA A 77 -7.42 -15.44 -16.95
N VAL A 78 -8.09 -15.96 -15.91
CA VAL A 78 -9.30 -15.36 -15.34
C VAL A 78 -9.02 -13.98 -14.75
N SER A 79 -7.89 -13.79 -14.06
CA SER A 79 -7.53 -12.49 -13.48
C SER A 79 -7.26 -11.43 -14.56
N ILE A 80 -6.57 -11.79 -15.64
CA ILE A 80 -6.27 -10.87 -16.76
C ILE A 80 -7.55 -10.51 -17.51
N VAL A 81 -8.31 -11.52 -17.95
CA VAL A 81 -9.53 -11.32 -18.74
C VAL A 81 -10.57 -10.59 -17.90
N GLY A 82 -10.76 -11.02 -16.65
CA GLY A 82 -11.75 -10.40 -15.78
C GLY A 82 -11.41 -8.95 -15.43
N ALA A 83 -10.16 -8.60 -15.15
CA ALA A 83 -9.79 -7.22 -14.84
C ALA A 83 -9.99 -6.28 -16.04
N LEU A 84 -9.59 -6.72 -17.24
CA LEU A 84 -9.73 -5.93 -18.47
C LEU A 84 -11.21 -5.79 -18.87
N VAL A 85 -11.93 -6.91 -18.95
CA VAL A 85 -13.34 -6.91 -19.39
C VAL A 85 -14.24 -6.20 -18.40
N MET A 86 -14.01 -6.37 -17.09
CA MET A 86 -14.79 -5.68 -16.05
C MET A 86 -14.54 -4.18 -16.06
N GLY A 87 -13.28 -3.75 -16.20
CA GLY A 87 -12.94 -2.33 -16.30
C GLY A 87 -13.57 -1.66 -17.52
N ASP A 88 -13.41 -2.27 -18.70
CA ASP A 88 -13.96 -1.73 -19.94
C ASP A 88 -15.50 -1.73 -19.95
N ALA A 89 -16.12 -2.82 -19.49
CA ALA A 89 -17.57 -2.90 -19.39
C ALA A 89 -18.15 -1.90 -18.39
N ALA A 90 -17.47 -1.67 -17.24
CA ALA A 90 -17.93 -0.71 -16.25
C ALA A 90 -17.91 0.74 -16.77
N VAL A 91 -16.89 1.11 -17.56
CA VAL A 91 -16.79 2.42 -18.20
C VAL A 91 -17.79 2.54 -19.35
N SER A 92 -17.86 1.54 -20.23
CA SER A 92 -18.74 1.55 -21.41
C SER A 92 -20.23 1.52 -21.05
N ALA A 93 -20.59 0.86 -19.96
CA ALA A 93 -21.96 0.88 -19.43
C ALA A 93 -22.32 2.20 -18.72
N GLY A 94 -21.37 3.12 -18.55
CA GLY A 94 -21.57 4.37 -17.81
C GLY A 94 -21.83 4.15 -16.33
N LEU A 95 -21.47 2.99 -15.75
CA LEU A 95 -21.68 2.73 -14.34
C LEU A 95 -20.60 3.38 -13.46
N VAL A 96 -19.37 3.48 -13.97
CA VAL A 96 -18.21 3.98 -13.24
C VAL A 96 -17.35 4.86 -14.15
N GLY A 97 -16.83 5.96 -13.61
CA GLY A 97 -15.98 6.87 -14.38
C GLY A 97 -14.57 6.31 -14.58
N ALA A 98 -13.95 6.59 -15.73
CA ALA A 98 -12.58 6.14 -16.03
C ALA A 98 -11.53 6.50 -14.94
N PRO A 99 -11.55 7.70 -14.31
CA PRO A 99 -10.62 8.02 -13.23
C PRO A 99 -10.77 7.11 -11.99
N MET A 100 -11.99 6.66 -11.70
CA MET A 100 -12.26 5.73 -10.60
C MET A 100 -11.69 4.34 -10.92
N VAL A 101 -11.87 3.86 -12.16
CA VAL A 101 -11.32 2.58 -12.61
C VAL A 101 -9.79 2.55 -12.51
N ILE A 102 -9.12 3.61 -12.94
CA ILE A 102 -7.66 3.73 -12.83
C ILE A 102 -7.22 3.65 -11.36
N THR A 103 -7.91 4.36 -10.48
CA THR A 103 -7.60 4.37 -9.05
C THR A 103 -7.74 2.96 -8.45
N VAL A 104 -8.85 2.26 -8.71
CA VAL A 104 -9.06 0.89 -8.21
C VAL A 104 -8.04 -0.08 -8.80
N ALA A 105 -7.69 0.05 -10.09
CA ALA A 105 -6.69 -0.80 -10.71
C ALA A 105 -5.32 -0.67 -10.02
N ILE A 106 -4.88 0.56 -9.70
CA ILE A 106 -3.62 0.79 -8.97
C ILE A 106 -3.69 0.18 -7.56
N THR A 107 -4.81 0.34 -6.87
CA THR A 107 -5.04 -0.24 -5.54
C THR A 107 -5.01 -1.77 -5.57
N ALA A 108 -5.71 -2.40 -6.52
CA ALA A 108 -5.74 -3.85 -6.69
C ALA A 108 -4.35 -4.41 -7.07
N MET A 109 -3.61 -3.71 -7.95
CA MET A 109 -2.23 -4.09 -8.27
C MET A 109 -1.30 -4.00 -7.05
N SER A 110 -1.47 -2.97 -6.24
CA SER A 110 -0.64 -2.72 -5.05
C SER A 110 -0.80 -3.82 -3.98
N GLU A 111 -1.98 -4.42 -3.91
CA GLU A 111 -2.29 -5.51 -2.99
C GLU A 111 -1.52 -6.80 -3.31
N PHE A 112 -1.29 -7.11 -4.59
CA PHE A 112 -0.47 -8.26 -4.99
C PHE A 112 0.99 -8.17 -4.52
N VAL A 113 1.49 -6.98 -4.20
CA VAL A 113 2.87 -6.80 -3.71
C VAL A 113 3.01 -7.19 -2.23
N THR A 114 1.92 -7.18 -1.46
CA THR A 114 1.93 -7.47 -0.01
C THR A 114 0.88 -8.52 0.36
N PRO A 115 0.99 -9.76 -0.14
CA PRO A 115 -0.02 -10.81 0.08
C PRO A 115 -0.12 -11.26 1.55
N GLU A 116 0.94 -11.06 2.34
CA GLU A 116 1.00 -11.43 3.76
C GLU A 116 -0.06 -10.71 4.63
N CYS A 117 -0.52 -9.53 4.21
CA CYS A 117 -1.41 -8.65 4.98
C CYS A 117 -2.76 -8.40 4.30
N GLU A 118 -3.15 -9.23 3.34
CA GLU A 118 -4.36 -9.06 2.52
C GLU A 118 -5.62 -8.74 3.32
N ASN A 119 -5.99 -9.61 4.26
CA ASN A 119 -7.21 -9.43 5.07
C ASN A 119 -7.21 -8.10 5.83
N ALA A 120 -6.04 -7.68 6.33
CA ALA A 120 -5.91 -6.40 7.03
C ALA A 120 -6.05 -5.22 6.07
N ILE A 121 -5.49 -5.32 4.85
CA ILE A 121 -5.60 -4.29 3.81
C ILE A 121 -7.06 -4.10 3.41
N VAL A 122 -7.81 -5.17 3.14
CA VAL A 122 -9.22 -5.10 2.75
C VAL A 122 -10.07 -4.42 3.82
N ILE A 123 -9.91 -4.83 5.08
CA ILE A 123 -10.66 -4.25 6.21
C ILE A 123 -10.31 -2.77 6.39
N LEU A 124 -9.03 -2.41 6.39
CA LEU A 124 -8.60 -1.03 6.53
C LEU A 124 -9.09 -0.17 5.36
N ARG A 125 -8.99 -0.67 4.12
CA ARG A 125 -9.46 0.02 2.91
C ARG A 125 -10.94 0.37 3.01
N LEU A 126 -11.78 -0.58 3.45
CA LEU A 126 -13.21 -0.35 3.65
C LEU A 126 -13.48 0.68 4.75
N ILE A 127 -12.79 0.59 5.89
CA ILE A 127 -12.92 1.56 6.98
C ILE A 127 -12.56 2.97 6.50
N PHE A 128 -11.42 3.14 5.82
CA PHE A 128 -10.98 4.43 5.31
C PHE A 128 -11.87 4.96 4.20
N LEU A 129 -12.41 4.10 3.34
CA LEU A 129 -13.36 4.48 2.31
C LEU A 129 -14.65 5.05 2.93
N VAL A 130 -15.19 4.40 3.95
CA VAL A 130 -16.38 4.88 4.68
C VAL A 130 -16.07 6.19 5.41
N LEU A 131 -14.94 6.28 6.12
CA LEU A 131 -14.54 7.53 6.80
C LEU A 131 -14.38 8.69 5.82
N SER A 132 -13.81 8.43 4.64
CA SER A 132 -13.67 9.42 3.58
C SER A 132 -15.01 9.86 3.01
N ALA A 133 -15.98 8.95 2.86
CA ALA A 133 -17.31 9.29 2.38
C ALA A 133 -18.10 10.18 3.35
N VAL A 134 -17.94 9.98 4.67
CA VAL A 134 -18.68 10.73 5.69
C VAL A 134 -17.99 12.06 6.04
N LEU A 135 -16.66 12.06 6.20
CA LEU A 135 -15.89 13.19 6.74
C LEU A 135 -14.83 13.73 5.76
N GLY A 136 -14.74 13.19 4.55
CA GLY A 136 -13.74 13.60 3.56
C GLY A 136 -12.31 13.38 4.02
N GLY A 137 -11.43 14.33 3.67
CA GLY A 137 -10.02 14.30 4.07
C GLY A 137 -9.80 14.30 5.59
N TYR A 138 -10.71 14.92 6.34
CA TYR A 138 -10.65 14.90 7.81
C TYR A 138 -10.89 13.50 8.37
N GLY A 139 -11.78 12.72 7.78
CA GLY A 139 -12.01 11.32 8.14
C GLY A 139 -10.76 10.45 7.95
N ILE A 140 -10.03 10.68 6.86
CA ILE A 140 -8.76 9.99 6.60
C ILE A 140 -7.72 10.38 7.66
N ALA A 141 -7.61 11.68 8.00
CA ALA A 141 -6.69 12.15 9.02
C ALA A 141 -7.00 11.56 10.42
N LEU A 142 -8.28 11.54 10.83
CA LEU A 142 -8.68 10.93 12.10
C LEU A 142 -8.49 9.41 12.09
N GLY A 143 -8.85 8.74 11.00
CA GLY A 143 -8.65 7.30 10.87
C GLY A 143 -7.17 6.91 10.92
N THR A 144 -6.29 7.70 10.29
CA THR A 144 -4.84 7.46 10.34
C THR A 144 -4.29 7.70 11.76
N LEU A 145 -4.73 8.75 12.44
CA LEU A 145 -4.37 8.99 13.84
C LEU A 145 -4.82 7.84 14.76
N GLY A 146 -6.07 7.39 14.62
CA GLY A 146 -6.60 6.25 15.37
C GLY A 146 -5.84 4.96 15.10
N LEU A 147 -5.49 4.70 13.84
CA LEU A 147 -4.66 3.57 13.44
C LEU A 147 -3.26 3.65 14.08
N LEU A 148 -2.63 4.82 14.08
CA LEU A 148 -1.31 5.02 14.71
C LEU A 148 -1.36 4.78 16.22
N ILE A 149 -2.40 5.27 16.90
CA ILE A 149 -2.60 5.03 18.35
C ILE A 149 -2.77 3.53 18.61
N HIS A 150 -3.56 2.83 17.80
CA HIS A 150 -3.73 1.39 17.91
C HIS A 150 -2.41 0.65 17.74
N LEU A 151 -1.62 0.98 16.71
CA LEU A 151 -0.31 0.38 16.48
C LEU A 151 0.68 0.69 17.62
N ALA A 152 0.63 1.88 18.20
CA ALA A 152 1.48 2.27 19.32
C ALA A 152 1.16 1.50 20.61
N SER A 153 -0.09 1.07 20.78
CA SER A 153 -0.54 0.28 21.93
C SER A 153 -0.23 -1.22 21.79
N LEU A 154 0.15 -1.68 20.60
CA LEU A 154 0.45 -3.10 20.37
C LEU A 154 1.88 -3.42 20.80
N GLU A 155 2.02 -4.51 21.55
CA GLU A 155 3.30 -5.10 21.91
C GLU A 155 3.40 -6.51 21.33
N SER A 156 4.55 -6.83 20.75
CA SER A 156 4.86 -8.14 20.19
C SER A 156 5.98 -8.77 21.02
N PHE A 157 5.65 -9.79 21.81
CA PHE A 157 6.57 -10.43 22.76
C PHE A 157 7.27 -9.43 23.71
N GLY A 158 6.52 -8.45 24.23
CA GLY A 158 7.02 -7.41 25.15
C GLY A 158 7.84 -6.31 24.47
N VAL A 159 7.86 -6.25 23.14
CA VAL A 159 8.51 -5.19 22.35
C VAL A 159 7.42 -4.38 21.62
N PRO A 160 7.38 -3.04 21.77
CA PRO A 160 6.36 -2.23 21.10
C PRO A 160 6.40 -2.40 19.57
N TYR A 161 5.25 -2.47 18.93
CA TYR A 161 5.14 -2.77 17.49
C TYR A 161 5.78 -1.69 16.61
N LEU A 162 5.75 -0.42 17.05
CA LEU A 162 6.38 0.72 16.36
C LEU A 162 7.88 0.89 16.65
N THR A 163 8.53 -0.14 17.21
CA THR A 163 9.97 -0.10 17.48
C THR A 163 10.78 0.11 16.19
N GLY A 164 11.63 1.13 16.19
CA GLY A 164 12.36 1.61 15.01
C GLY A 164 11.88 2.98 14.50
N LEU A 165 10.57 3.25 14.57
CA LEU A 165 10.00 4.59 14.34
C LEU A 165 9.95 5.40 15.65
N ALA A 166 9.60 4.76 16.77
CA ALA A 166 9.64 5.34 18.11
C ALA A 166 10.02 4.27 19.15
N PRO A 167 11.10 4.44 19.95
CA PRO A 167 12.09 5.53 19.96
C PRO A 167 13.08 5.45 18.78
N MET A 168 13.37 6.60 18.18
CA MET A 168 14.12 6.72 16.93
C MET A 168 15.63 6.50 17.14
N HIS A 169 16.12 5.28 16.89
CA HIS A 169 17.54 4.94 16.94
C HIS A 169 18.13 4.87 15.53
N LYS A 170 19.17 5.67 15.24
CA LYS A 170 19.78 5.79 13.90
C LYS A 170 20.20 4.44 13.29
N HIS A 171 20.75 3.54 14.10
CA HIS A 171 21.16 2.21 13.64
C HIS A 171 20.00 1.26 13.31
N THR A 172 18.82 1.47 13.92
CA THR A 172 17.61 0.70 13.64
C THR A 172 16.85 1.26 12.42
N LEU A 173 16.95 2.57 12.16
CA LEU A 173 16.34 3.21 11.00
C LEU A 173 16.91 2.72 9.66
N GLU A 174 18.21 2.45 9.61
CA GLU A 174 18.87 1.88 8.44
C GLU A 174 18.20 0.55 8.09
N ASP A 175 18.07 -0.38 9.05
CA ASP A 175 17.37 -1.65 8.81
C ASP A 175 15.82 -1.52 8.79
N PHE A 176 15.25 -0.34 9.01
CA PHE A 176 13.80 -0.13 8.84
C PHE A 176 13.49 0.26 7.39
N PHE A 177 14.12 1.32 6.87
CA PHE A 177 13.82 1.85 5.53
C PHE A 177 14.60 1.15 4.41
N VAL A 178 15.90 0.90 4.60
CA VAL A 178 16.80 0.40 3.55
C VAL A 178 17.70 -0.69 4.11
N ARG A 179 17.36 -1.96 3.83
CA ARG A 179 18.12 -3.12 4.31
C ARG A 179 19.61 -3.00 3.99
N ALA A 180 20.41 -2.60 4.98
CA ALA A 180 21.86 -2.59 4.86
C ALA A 180 22.37 -4.03 4.65
N PRO A 181 23.45 -4.23 3.88
CA PRO A 181 24.00 -5.56 3.68
C PRO A 181 24.36 -6.18 5.04
N LEU A 182 24.02 -7.47 5.20
CA LEU A 182 24.19 -8.18 6.47
C LEU A 182 25.62 -8.10 6.99
N TRP A 183 26.62 -7.90 6.11
CA TRP A 183 28.05 -7.73 6.43
C TRP A 183 28.43 -6.39 7.06
N SER A 184 27.65 -5.33 6.89
CA SER A 184 27.90 -4.02 7.52
C SER A 184 27.23 -3.94 8.90
N MET A 185 26.22 -4.79 9.12
CA MET A 185 25.40 -4.81 10.32
C MET A 185 26.17 -5.44 11.50
N THR A 186 26.83 -4.58 12.27
CA THR A 186 27.74 -4.95 13.37
C THR A 186 27.04 -4.93 14.74
N LYS A 187 26.01 -4.10 14.90
CA LYS A 187 25.21 -3.96 16.12
C LYS A 187 23.91 -4.74 16.03
N ARG A 188 23.42 -5.26 17.16
CA ARG A 188 22.08 -5.85 17.29
C ARG A 188 21.04 -4.75 17.56
N PRO A 189 19.76 -4.93 17.20
CA PRO A 189 18.70 -4.00 17.58
C PRO A 189 18.64 -3.85 19.10
N ASP A 190 18.59 -2.60 19.58
CA ASP A 190 18.67 -2.27 21.01
C ASP A 190 17.50 -2.86 21.82
N THR A 191 16.37 -3.15 21.18
CA THR A 191 15.18 -3.77 21.78
C THR A 191 15.39 -5.21 22.25
N PHE A 192 16.30 -5.97 21.63
CA PHE A 192 16.58 -7.37 22.01
C PHE A 192 17.92 -7.52 22.75
N ALA A 193 18.79 -6.51 22.69
CA ALA A 193 20.18 -6.60 23.11
C ALA A 193 20.46 -5.80 24.40
N HIS A 194 19.89 -6.21 25.53
CA HIS A 194 20.13 -5.55 26.81
C HIS A 194 21.58 -5.70 27.34
N ARG A 195 22.25 -6.83 27.06
CA ARG A 195 23.61 -7.11 27.56
C ARG A 195 24.67 -7.30 26.47
N ASP A 196 24.31 -7.88 25.32
CA ASP A 196 25.23 -8.11 24.21
C ASP A 196 24.78 -7.37 22.95
N LYS A 197 25.30 -6.14 22.80
CA LYS A 197 24.99 -5.21 21.71
C LYS A 197 25.72 -5.53 20.41
N THR A 198 26.73 -6.39 20.44
CA THR A 198 27.61 -6.63 19.29
C THR A 198 27.20 -7.92 18.59
N ARG A 199 26.74 -7.83 17.35
CA ARG A 199 26.32 -9.01 16.59
C ARG A 199 27.51 -9.87 16.17
N ARG A 200 28.59 -9.21 15.75
CA ARG A 200 29.84 -9.81 15.23
C ARG A 200 30.93 -8.74 15.18
N ARG A 201 32.21 -9.11 15.22
CA ARG A 201 33.31 -8.17 14.96
C ARG A 201 33.27 -7.73 13.50
N PHE A 202 33.69 -6.49 13.24
CA PHE A 202 33.73 -5.91 11.90
C PHE A 202 34.51 -6.83 10.95
N PHE A 203 33.83 -7.38 9.95
CA PHE A 203 34.42 -8.29 8.97
C PHE A 203 34.61 -7.52 7.66
N ILE A 204 35.86 -7.31 7.27
CA ILE A 204 36.21 -6.77 5.96
C ILE A 204 36.10 -7.95 4.99
N PRO A 205 35.26 -7.89 3.93
CA PRO A 205 35.22 -8.95 2.94
C PRO A 205 36.61 -9.12 2.30
N PRO A 206 37.07 -10.35 2.00
CA PRO A 206 38.27 -10.53 1.19
C PRO A 206 38.06 -9.81 -0.14
N ALA A 207 39.08 -9.09 -0.60
CA ALA A 207 39.06 -8.32 -1.84
C ALA A 207 38.55 -9.19 -3.00
N SER A 208 37.71 -8.61 -3.86
CA SER A 208 37.20 -9.32 -5.04
C SER A 208 38.37 -9.82 -5.88
N ALA A 209 38.18 -10.89 -6.66
CA ALA A 209 39.26 -11.46 -7.48
C ALA A 209 39.85 -10.44 -8.48
N GLU A 210 39.10 -9.40 -8.85
CA GLU A 210 39.54 -8.30 -9.72
C GLU A 210 40.53 -7.35 -9.02
N ASP A 211 40.36 -7.10 -7.71
CA ASP A 211 41.25 -6.23 -6.91
C ASP A 211 42.61 -6.89 -6.59
N GLN A 212 42.73 -8.21 -6.80
CA GLN A 212 43.98 -8.95 -6.58
C GLN A 212 44.88 -8.98 -7.82
N SER A 213 44.31 -8.78 -9.01
CA SER A 213 45.07 -8.69 -10.27
C SER A 213 45.75 -7.34 -10.51
N GLU A 214 45.32 -6.26 -9.85
CA GLU A 214 45.98 -4.94 -9.93
C GLU A 214 47.17 -4.77 -8.98
N LYS A 215 47.44 -5.76 -8.11
CA LYS A 215 48.51 -5.71 -7.09
C LYS A 215 49.70 -6.64 -7.39
N GLN A 216 49.81 -7.16 -8.61
CA GLN A 216 50.97 -7.91 -9.09
C GLN A 216 51.72 -7.15 -10.18
#